data_AF-A0A967CWT6-F1
#
_entry.id   AF-A0A967CWT6-F1
#
_cell.length_a   1.000
_cell.length_b   1.000
_cell.length_c   1.000
_cell.angle_alpha   90.00
_cell.angle_beta   90.00
_cell.angle_gamma   90.00
#
_symmetry.space_group_name_H-M   'P 1'
#
loop_
_entity.id
_entity.type
_entity.pdbx_description
1 polymer ?
#
loop_
_entity_poly.entity_id
_entity_poly.type
_entity_poly.pdbx_seq_one_letter_code
_entity_poly.pdbx_strand_id
1 'polypeptide(L)' 'MPISQQATIALSSIGHHDYEGIAVNDAEKPRLVNDLGSNANFILRNHGLL' A
#
# COMPACT_ATOMS: atom_id res chain seq x y z
N MET A 1 -0.26 1.62 -14.06
CA MET A 1 0.29 2.29 -15.26
C MET A 1 0.38 3.79 -15.01
N PRO A 2 1.45 4.48 -15.44
CA PRO A 2 1.56 5.94 -15.33
C PRO A 2 0.77 6.63 -16.46
N ILE A 3 -0.53 6.83 -16.26
CA ILE A 3 -1.43 7.43 -17.26
C ILE A 3 -1.50 8.96 -17.20
N SER A 4 -0.90 9.57 -16.18
CA SER A 4 -0.81 11.02 -16.01
C SER A 4 0.53 11.39 -15.39
N GLN A 5 0.96 12.64 -15.60
CA GLN A 5 2.19 13.17 -15.01
C GLN A 5 2.16 13.08 -13.47
N GLN A 6 1.01 13.35 -12.87
CA GLN A 6 0.80 13.28 -11.43
C GLN A 6 0.97 11.85 -10.92
N ALA A 7 0.44 10.85 -11.63
CA ALA A 7 0.61 9.45 -11.25
C ALA A 7 2.08 9.02 -11.27
N THR A 8 2.89 9.58 -12.17
CA THR A 8 4.33 9.30 -12.25
C THR A 8 5.09 9.75 -11.00
N ILE A 9 4.65 10.83 -10.32
CA ILE A 9 5.32 11.35 -9.12
C ILE A 9 5.31 10.31 -7.98
N ALA A 10 4.20 9.60 -7.80
CA ALA A 10 4.05 8.60 -6.74
C ALA A 10 4.62 7.23 -7.13
N LEU A 11 4.79 6.95 -8.43
CA LEU A 11 5.06 5.61 -8.93
C LEU A 11 6.32 4.96 -8.34
N SER A 12 7.37 5.75 -8.08
CA SER A 12 8.64 5.23 -7.55
C SER A 12 8.62 4.92 -6.05
N SER A 13 7.58 5.34 -5.34
CA SER A 13 7.49 5.24 -3.88
C SER A 13 6.14 4.70 -3.41
N ILE A 14 5.50 3.86 -4.23
CA ILE A 14 4.20 3.26 -3.94
C ILE A 14 4.35 1.79 -3.53
N GLY A 15 4.01 1.48 -2.29
CA GLY A 15 3.87 0.10 -1.81
C GLY A 15 2.43 -0.40 -1.99
N HIS A 16 2.24 -1.70 -1.86
CA HIS A 16 0.92 -2.33 -1.94
C HIS A 16 0.76 -3.32 -0.79
N HIS A 17 -0.42 -3.35 -0.19
CA HIS A 17 -0.84 -4.40 0.73
C HIS A 17 -2.15 -5.01 0.25
N ASP A 18 -2.24 -6.33 0.33
CA ASP A 18 -3.46 -7.05 -0.01
C ASP A 18 -4.47 -6.96 1.14
N TYR A 19 -5.76 -6.99 0.81
CA TYR A 19 -6.81 -6.94 1.82
C TYR A 19 -6.88 -8.25 2.61
N GLU A 20 -6.71 -8.17 3.94
CA GLU A 20 -6.81 -9.35 4.82
C GLU A 20 -8.18 -9.50 5.51
N GLY A 21 -9.13 -8.59 5.25
CA GLY A 21 -10.46 -8.61 5.86
C GLY A 21 -10.68 -7.49 6.88
N ILE A 22 -11.81 -7.56 7.59
CA ILE A 22 -12.19 -6.58 8.62
C ILE A 22 -11.86 -7.05 10.04
N ALA A 23 -11.61 -8.36 10.23
CA ALA A 23 -11.31 -8.93 11.53
C ALA A 23 -9.89 -8.58 11.95
N VAL A 24 -9.70 -8.23 13.23
CA VAL A 24 -8.37 -7.90 13.77
C VAL A 24 -7.49 -9.15 13.76
N ASN A 25 -6.39 -9.08 13.02
CA ASN A 25 -5.38 -10.13 12.92
C ASN A 25 -4.02 -9.55 13.31
N ASP A 26 -3.51 -9.88 14.51
CA ASP A 26 -2.21 -9.35 14.96
C ASP A 26 -1.03 -9.79 14.06
N ALA A 27 -1.19 -10.87 13.31
CA ALA A 27 -0.18 -11.32 12.35
C ALA A 27 -0.12 -10.42 11.09
N GLU A 28 -1.12 -9.59 10.82
CA GLU A 28 -1.14 -8.64 9.68
C GLU A 28 -0.11 -7.53 9.88
N LYS A 29 0.05 -7.01 11.10
CA LYS A 29 0.94 -5.88 11.43
C LYS A 29 2.37 -6.02 10.86
N PRO A 30 3.11 -7.13 11.09
CA PRO A 30 4.45 -7.27 10.53
C PRO A 30 4.46 -7.36 8.99
N ARG A 31 3.41 -7.93 8.37
CA ARG A 31 3.28 -7.94 6.90
C ARG A 31 3.01 -6.53 6.37
N LEU A 32 2.11 -5.78 7.01
CA LEU A 32 1.83 -4.39 6.67
C LEU A 32 3.08 -3.51 6.71
N VAL A 33 3.91 -3.65 7.76
CA VAL A 33 5.19 -2.93 7.88
C VAL A 33 6.18 -3.36 6.79
N ASN A 34 6.27 -4.66 6.49
CA ASN A 34 7.13 -5.17 5.44
C ASN A 34 6.73 -4.65 4.05
N ASP A 35 5.44 -4.67 3.75
CA ASP A 35 4.88 -4.22 2.48
C ASP A 35 5.02 -2.70 2.31
N LEU A 36 4.87 -1.94 3.41
CA LEU A 36 5.17 -0.50 3.44
C LEU A 36 6.65 -0.26 3.11
N GLY A 37 7.56 -0.98 3.77
CA GLY A 37 9.00 -0.87 3.54
C GLY A 37 9.49 0.57 3.68
N SER A 38 10.11 1.10 2.61
CA SER A 38 10.56 2.49 2.52
C SER A 38 9.69 3.35 1.60
N ASN A 39 8.49 2.89 1.25
CA ASN A 39 7.57 3.62 0.37
C ASN A 39 6.92 4.79 1.11
N ALA A 40 6.65 5.87 0.38
CA ALA A 40 6.02 7.08 0.92
C ALA A 40 4.50 7.10 0.68
N ASN A 41 4.01 6.27 -0.25
CA ASN A 41 2.60 6.13 -0.59
C ASN A 41 2.23 4.65 -0.55
N PHE A 42 1.00 4.33 -0.23
CA PHE A 42 0.57 2.95 -0.07
C PHE A 42 -0.83 2.71 -0.62
N ILE A 43 -0.98 1.67 -1.44
CA ILE A 43 -2.28 1.19 -1.89
C ILE A 43 -2.68 0.01 -1.00
N LEU A 44 -3.71 0.22 -0.20
CA LEU A 44 -4.40 -0.85 0.51
C LEU A 44 -5.47 -1.39 -0.46
N ARG A 45 -5.18 -2.51 -1.13
CA ARG A 45 -6.09 -3.05 -2.14
C ARG A 45 -7.48 -3.23 -1.54
N ASN A 46 -8.52 -2.83 -2.29
CA ASN A 46 -9.91 -2.93 -1.85
C ASN A 46 -10.26 -2.14 -0.57
N HIS A 47 -9.38 -1.26 -0.08
CA HIS A 47 -9.60 -0.48 1.14
C HIS A 47 -9.38 1.02 0.92
N GLY A 48 -8.24 1.42 0.33
CA GLY A 48 -7.93 2.83 0.13
C GLY A 48 -6.44 3.14 -0.04
N LEU A 49 -6.06 4.34 0.37
CA LEU A 49 -4.70 4.88 0.26
C LEU A 49 -4.20 5.29 1.65
N LEU A 50 -2.91 5.09 1.88
CA LEU A 50 -2.16 5.57 3.05
C LEU A 50 -0.92 6.35 2.60
#